data_AF-A0A4U1JEP5-F1
#
_entry.id   AF-A0A4U1JEP5-F1
#
_cell.length_a   1.000
_cell.length_b   1.000
_cell.length_c   1.000
_cell.angle_alpha   90.00
_cell.angle_beta   90.00
_cell.angle_gamma   90.00
#
_symmetry.space_group_name_H-M   'P 1'
#
loop_
_entity.id
_entity.type
_entity.pdbx_description
1 polymer ?
#
loop_
_entity_poly.entity_id
_entity_poly.type
_entity_poly.pdbx_seq_one_letter_code
_entity_poly.pdbx_strand_id
1 'polypeptide(L)'
;MYHPSLEVMMHAPRFSSIKRPLAALGILLATLGAAKTASATGMQGHIYMAHCAAEQVTEPRLRAVFDAHENDLSNGAFFPDSGYTAEDHDQGEIPHWERYVQGYVELIRTKYGDKPLDNPEAAVHVAFLMGLAAHGITDSTFDSLLYERADQVDPGDMDTFDMAMDIFLVHDHPRYYLPEVAVDTKAQSEIFEQKIAHPVTPEAIQKAMSTARSGIFLVANYLYIGADEYGERFPWARQSLRDPRTPGGYPFGAQVTKGYYREILRRLDGDLSADAVVIGQYPDEAYPLATLDNTRPDGNLVLFFGEGMDRATIDDAVVTVRDGAGAVVPTKVSVYRGDQWANVLRISAQEPWQPSTKYTATLHKSIKTLAGVSPTEDHVFSFTTCTPESPGGDCPAQVGPPPASPCPKLDAAYTMRPEDTPPEEEEPPPPTNVDPVTQDESGCTAAPARREASAGSLLALAGACVALVARRRGRRP
;
A
#
# COMPACT_ATOMS: atom_id res chain seq x y z
N MET A 1 -62.00 -2.00 52.11
CA MET A 1 -61.08 -1.89 53.26
C MET A 1 -59.69 -1.65 52.68
N TYR A 2 -59.14 -0.46 52.91
CA TYR A 2 -57.73 -0.03 52.85
C TYR A 2 -56.83 -0.27 51.62
N HIS A 3 -56.57 0.86 50.95
CA HIS A 3 -55.34 1.44 50.37
C HIS A 3 -54.47 0.76 49.27
N PRO A 4 -54.05 1.55 48.24
CA PRO A 4 -53.06 1.18 47.23
C PRO A 4 -51.64 1.68 47.60
N SER A 5 -50.62 1.10 46.97
CA SER A 5 -49.23 1.58 47.04
C SER A 5 -48.81 2.17 45.69
N LEU A 6 -48.45 3.45 45.71
CA LEU A 6 -47.77 4.17 44.64
C LEU A 6 -46.31 3.69 44.55
N GLU A 7 -45.85 3.39 43.34
CA GLU A 7 -44.42 3.27 43.03
C GLU A 7 -43.99 4.47 42.18
N VAL A 8 -42.97 5.18 42.68
CA VAL A 8 -42.42 6.42 42.13
C VAL A 8 -41.33 6.06 41.13
N MET A 9 -41.54 6.37 39.84
CA MET A 9 -40.48 6.36 38.83
C MET A 9 -39.49 7.51 39.09
N MET A 10 -38.25 7.18 39.44
CA MET A 10 -37.12 8.11 39.40
C MET A 10 -36.57 8.19 37.97
N HIS A 11 -36.66 9.36 37.34
CA HIS A 11 -35.89 9.70 36.16
C HIS A 11 -34.46 10.10 36.54
N ALA A 12 -33.47 9.34 36.05
CA ALA A 12 -32.08 9.75 36.05
C ALA A 12 -31.80 10.68 34.84
N PRO A 13 -31.09 11.81 35.00
CA PRO A 13 -30.72 12.68 33.89
C PRO A 13 -29.54 12.09 33.09
N ARG A 14 -29.72 11.92 31.77
CA ARG A 14 -28.63 11.64 30.83
C ARG A 14 -27.73 12.88 30.70
N PHE A 15 -26.48 12.79 31.16
CA PHE A 15 -25.46 13.80 30.87
C PHE A 15 -24.82 13.52 29.50
N SER A 16 -24.90 14.53 28.62
CA SER A 16 -24.28 14.60 27.29
C SER A 16 -22.74 14.69 27.39
N SER A 17 -22.04 13.77 26.73
CA SER A 17 -20.57 13.65 26.70
C SER A 17 -19.98 14.00 25.33
N ILE A 18 -20.38 15.14 24.72
CA ILE A 18 -19.91 15.52 23.37
C ILE A 18 -18.71 16.51 23.39
N LYS A 19 -18.20 16.93 24.55
CA LYS A 19 -17.26 18.07 24.61
C LYS A 19 -15.78 17.74 24.84
N ARG A 20 -15.33 16.52 24.59
CA ARG A 20 -13.91 16.12 24.77
C ARG A 20 -13.06 15.81 23.51
N PRO A 21 -13.54 15.72 22.25
CA PRO A 21 -12.62 15.44 21.14
C PRO A 21 -12.02 16.71 20.48
N LEU A 22 -12.62 17.89 20.64
CA LEU A 22 -12.25 19.07 19.84
C LEU A 22 -10.91 19.73 20.21
N ALA A 23 -10.40 19.53 21.43
CA ALA A 23 -9.15 20.15 21.87
C ALA A 23 -7.89 19.37 21.46
N ALA A 24 -8.00 18.06 21.26
CA ALA A 24 -6.90 17.22 20.77
C ALA A 24 -6.72 17.38 19.24
N LEU A 25 -7.83 17.55 18.51
CA LEU A 25 -7.83 17.73 17.05
C LEU A 25 -7.09 19.01 16.60
N GLY A 26 -7.22 20.10 17.35
CA GLY A 26 -6.63 21.40 17.00
C GLY A 26 -5.11 21.51 17.18
N ILE A 27 -4.50 20.65 18.01
CA ILE A 27 -3.03 20.61 18.19
C ILE A 27 -2.40 19.65 17.17
N LEU A 28 -3.12 18.60 16.76
CA LEU A 28 -2.68 17.62 15.75
C LEU A 28 -2.58 18.23 14.34
N LEU A 29 -3.54 19.09 13.98
CA LEU A 29 -3.54 19.81 12.70
C LEU A 29 -2.36 20.79 12.56
N ALA A 30 -1.82 21.31 13.66
CA ALA A 30 -0.69 22.23 13.65
C ALA A 30 0.67 21.54 13.43
N THR A 31 0.77 20.24 13.72
CA THR A 31 1.98 19.43 13.44
C THR A 31 1.96 18.79 12.04
N LEU A 32 0.78 18.61 11.45
CA LEU A 32 0.63 18.08 10.08
C LEU A 32 0.89 19.14 8.99
N GLY A 33 0.78 20.44 9.31
CA GLY A 33 0.96 21.53 8.34
C GLY A 33 2.40 21.82 7.88
N ALA A 34 3.36 20.95 8.17
CA ALA A 34 4.78 21.16 7.85
C ALA A 34 5.37 20.21 6.79
N ALA A 35 4.65 19.16 6.36
CA ALA A 35 5.08 18.33 5.25
C ALA A 35 4.45 18.87 3.95
N LYS A 36 5.27 19.48 3.09
CA LYS A 36 4.87 19.77 1.70
C LYS A 36 5.28 18.60 0.82
N THR A 37 4.30 18.11 0.05
CA THR A 37 4.40 17.42 -1.24
C THR A 37 5.33 16.21 -1.31
N ALA A 38 4.84 15.07 -0.86
CA ALA A 38 4.99 13.79 -1.56
C ALA A 38 3.56 13.29 -1.83
N SER A 39 3.29 12.90 -3.07
CA SER A 39 2.02 12.29 -3.51
C SER A 39 2.29 10.79 -3.60
N ALA A 40 1.67 9.99 -2.73
CA ALA A 40 1.87 8.54 -2.61
C ALA A 40 0.60 7.87 -2.07
N THR A 41 0.35 6.60 -2.38
CA THR A 41 -0.76 5.88 -1.73
C THR A 41 -0.54 5.90 -0.21
N GLY A 42 -1.61 6.05 0.59
CA GLY A 42 -1.42 6.05 2.03
C GLY A 42 -0.77 4.74 2.54
N MET A 43 0.02 4.84 3.62
CA MET A 43 0.75 3.72 4.22
C MET A 43 -0.12 2.47 4.47
N GLN A 44 -1.39 2.64 4.88
CA GLN A 44 -2.29 1.50 5.09
C GLN A 44 -2.68 0.82 3.77
N GLY A 45 -2.88 1.60 2.71
CA GLY A 45 -3.11 1.09 1.35
C GLY A 45 -2.00 0.17 0.88
N HIS A 46 -0.74 0.58 1.06
CA HIS A 46 0.43 -0.24 0.72
C HIS A 46 0.48 -1.56 1.49
N ILE A 47 0.27 -1.48 2.82
CA ILE A 47 0.24 -2.68 3.66
C ILE A 47 -0.88 -3.62 3.19
N TYR A 48 -2.09 -3.10 2.95
CA TYR A 48 -3.21 -3.88 2.46
C TYR A 48 -2.89 -4.59 1.13
N MET A 49 -2.37 -3.86 0.15
CA MET A 49 -2.03 -4.45 -1.16
C MET A 49 -0.92 -5.48 -1.07
N ALA A 50 0.08 -5.27 -0.22
CA ALA A 50 1.14 -6.25 0.03
C ALA A 50 0.58 -7.57 0.59
N HIS A 51 -0.29 -7.50 1.60
CA HIS A 51 -0.92 -8.71 2.16
C HIS A 51 -1.92 -9.36 1.21
N CYS A 52 -2.69 -8.55 0.48
CA CYS A 52 -3.63 -9.04 -0.52
C CYS A 52 -2.90 -9.79 -1.65
N ALA A 53 -1.72 -9.29 -2.06
CA ALA A 53 -0.84 -9.98 -2.99
C ALA A 53 -0.29 -11.28 -2.40
N ALA A 54 0.16 -11.24 -1.14
CA ALA A 54 0.68 -12.41 -0.44
C ALA A 54 -0.37 -13.54 -0.35
N GLU A 55 -1.63 -13.22 -0.03
CA GLU A 55 -2.74 -14.19 0.00
C GLU A 55 -2.92 -14.93 -1.33
N GLN A 56 -2.68 -14.24 -2.46
CA GLN A 56 -2.83 -14.81 -3.79
C GLN A 56 -1.61 -15.64 -4.26
N VAL A 57 -0.49 -15.63 -3.52
CA VAL A 57 0.70 -16.39 -3.90
C VAL A 57 0.48 -17.89 -3.73
N THR A 58 0.77 -18.65 -4.78
CA THR A 58 0.66 -20.11 -4.81
C THR A 58 2.00 -20.82 -4.63
N GLU A 59 3.12 -20.11 -4.74
CA GLU A 59 4.47 -20.64 -4.52
C GLU A 59 4.66 -20.99 -3.03
N PRO A 60 4.82 -22.28 -2.67
CA PRO A 60 4.86 -22.71 -1.27
C PRO A 60 5.97 -22.06 -0.45
N ARG A 61 7.15 -21.81 -1.04
CA ARG A 61 8.28 -21.18 -0.34
C ARG A 61 7.95 -19.76 0.11
N LEU A 62 7.28 -18.99 -0.75
CA LEU A 62 6.86 -17.63 -0.43
C LEU A 62 5.68 -17.61 0.53
N ARG A 63 4.71 -18.53 0.38
CA ARG A 63 3.57 -18.62 1.30
C ARG A 63 4.05 -18.86 2.74
N ALA A 64 5.02 -19.77 2.93
CA ALA A 64 5.61 -20.03 4.23
C ALA A 64 6.30 -18.80 4.84
N VAL A 65 6.99 -17.99 4.02
CA VAL A 65 7.59 -16.72 4.48
C VAL A 65 6.51 -15.73 4.93
N PHE A 66 5.47 -15.54 4.12
CA PHE A 66 4.41 -14.59 4.45
C PHE A 66 3.59 -15.03 5.67
N ASP A 67 3.35 -16.33 5.85
CA ASP A 67 2.70 -16.87 7.05
C ASP A 67 3.53 -16.66 8.32
N ALA A 68 4.86 -16.78 8.23
CA ALA A 68 5.77 -16.66 9.37
C ALA A 68 6.17 -15.21 9.71
N HIS A 69 6.12 -14.30 8.72
CA HIS A 69 6.73 -12.97 8.79
C HIS A 69 5.77 -11.85 8.35
N GLU A 70 4.49 -11.96 8.70
CA GLU A 70 3.45 -10.98 8.35
C GLU A 70 3.78 -9.55 8.85
N ASN A 71 4.36 -9.44 10.05
CA ASN A 71 4.78 -8.14 10.59
C ASN A 71 5.95 -7.54 9.80
N ASP A 72 6.92 -8.34 9.36
CA ASP A 72 8.05 -7.88 8.56
C ASP A 72 7.60 -7.43 7.16
N LEU A 73 6.66 -8.16 6.55
CA LEU A 73 6.01 -7.75 5.29
C LEU A 73 5.34 -6.39 5.44
N SER A 74 4.60 -6.19 6.54
CA SER A 74 3.97 -4.89 6.84
C SER A 74 5.01 -3.78 7.00
N ASN A 75 6.11 -4.05 7.73
CA ASN A 75 7.16 -3.05 7.95
C ASN A 75 7.88 -2.66 6.66
N GLY A 76 8.13 -3.62 5.77
CA GLY A 76 8.60 -3.31 4.43
C GLY A 76 7.63 -2.39 3.69
N ALA A 77 6.34 -2.70 3.74
CA ALA A 77 5.30 -2.00 2.97
C ALA A 77 5.05 -0.55 3.39
N PHE A 78 5.43 -0.12 4.60
CA PHE A 78 5.41 1.31 4.97
C PHE A 78 6.81 1.93 5.12
N PHE A 79 7.87 1.16 4.88
CA PHE A 79 9.25 1.62 5.08
C PHE A 79 9.62 2.84 4.23
N PRO A 80 9.35 2.88 2.90
CA PRO A 80 9.70 4.03 2.09
C PRO A 80 9.02 5.31 2.59
N ASP A 81 7.70 5.30 2.74
CA ASP A 81 6.94 6.41 3.32
C ASP A 81 7.43 6.89 4.70
N SER A 82 7.97 5.97 5.51
CA SER A 82 8.49 6.35 6.81
C SER A 82 9.60 7.41 6.71
N GLY A 83 10.40 7.37 5.64
CA GLY A 83 11.49 8.30 5.40
C GLY A 83 11.02 9.73 5.14
N TYR A 84 9.77 9.96 4.70
CA TYR A 84 9.22 11.32 4.58
C TYR A 84 9.00 12.01 5.93
N THR A 85 9.09 11.27 7.03
CA THR A 85 9.11 11.84 8.39
C THR A 85 10.51 12.23 8.86
N ALA A 86 11.56 11.89 8.10
CA ALA A 86 12.93 12.26 8.38
C ALA A 86 13.26 13.70 7.96
N GLU A 87 14.39 14.21 8.43
CA GLU A 87 14.89 15.53 7.99
C GLU A 87 15.41 15.47 6.54
N ASP A 88 15.91 14.31 6.14
CA ASP A 88 16.36 14.01 4.79
C ASP A 88 15.25 13.30 4.01
N HIS A 89 14.59 14.04 3.14
CA HIS A 89 13.45 13.54 2.38
C HIS A 89 13.84 12.44 1.38
N ASP A 90 15.11 12.38 0.96
CA ASP A 90 15.61 11.35 0.07
C ASP A 90 15.62 9.97 0.76
N GLN A 91 15.66 9.93 2.10
CA GLN A 91 15.45 8.70 2.86
C GLN A 91 14.09 8.06 2.55
N GLY A 92 13.07 8.88 2.28
CA GLY A 92 11.74 8.42 1.91
C GLY A 92 11.65 8.05 0.43
N GLU A 93 12.17 8.91 -0.44
CA GLU A 93 12.05 8.74 -1.89
C GLU A 93 12.85 7.54 -2.43
N ILE A 94 14.13 7.40 -2.03
CA ILE A 94 15.06 6.42 -2.61
C ILE A 94 14.53 4.97 -2.55
N PRO A 95 13.98 4.47 -1.43
CA PRO A 95 13.50 3.09 -1.33
C PRO A 95 12.30 2.73 -2.21
N HIS A 96 11.61 3.70 -2.84
CA HIS A 96 10.53 3.41 -3.80
C HIS A 96 11.05 2.77 -5.09
N TRP A 97 12.34 2.94 -5.39
CA TRP A 97 12.89 2.67 -6.70
C TRP A 97 13.66 1.35 -6.80
N GLU A 98 13.66 0.77 -8.01
CA GLU A 98 14.26 -0.53 -8.32
C GLU A 98 15.74 -0.65 -7.95
N ARG A 99 16.49 0.45 -7.99
CA ARG A 99 17.89 0.43 -7.58
C ARG A 99 18.05 0.04 -6.11
N TYR A 100 17.15 0.49 -5.23
CA TYR A 100 17.17 0.12 -3.82
C TYR A 100 16.75 -1.34 -3.63
N VAL A 101 15.65 -1.75 -4.26
CA VAL A 101 15.17 -3.14 -4.24
C VAL A 101 16.27 -4.11 -4.70
N GLN A 102 16.91 -3.82 -5.83
CA GLN A 102 18.00 -4.61 -6.36
C GLN A 102 19.22 -4.62 -5.42
N GLY A 103 19.57 -3.47 -4.83
CA GLY A 103 20.63 -3.38 -3.82
C GLY A 103 20.36 -4.28 -2.61
N TYR A 104 19.10 -4.41 -2.20
CA TYR A 104 18.70 -5.29 -1.10
C TYR A 104 18.72 -6.77 -1.50
N VAL A 105 18.26 -7.13 -2.71
CA VAL A 105 18.41 -8.49 -3.25
C VAL A 105 19.89 -8.91 -3.22
N GLU A 106 20.79 -8.04 -3.68
CA GLU A 106 22.23 -8.29 -3.68
C GLU A 106 22.80 -8.44 -2.28
N LEU A 107 22.37 -7.62 -1.32
CA LEU A 107 22.78 -7.73 0.09
C LEU A 107 22.37 -9.09 0.66
N ILE A 108 21.11 -9.50 0.49
CA ILE A 108 20.59 -10.78 0.99
C ILE A 108 21.40 -11.95 0.40
N ARG A 109 21.62 -11.94 -0.92
CA ARG A 109 22.39 -13.01 -1.59
C ARG A 109 23.85 -13.03 -1.16
N THR A 110 24.46 -11.86 -0.98
CA THR A 110 25.85 -11.76 -0.49
C THR A 110 25.99 -12.30 0.93
N LYS A 111 25.02 -12.00 1.81
CA LYS A 111 25.06 -12.39 3.22
C LYS A 111 24.66 -13.85 3.45
N TYR A 112 23.70 -14.37 2.69
CA TYR A 112 23.07 -15.67 2.97
C TYR A 112 23.24 -16.73 1.87
N GLY A 113 23.88 -16.39 0.75
CA GLY A 113 24.18 -17.32 -0.35
C GLY A 113 23.01 -17.56 -1.32
N ASP A 114 23.10 -18.65 -2.08
CA ASP A 114 22.20 -18.95 -3.22
C ASP A 114 20.80 -19.45 -2.85
N LYS A 115 20.57 -19.72 -1.56
CA LYS A 115 19.27 -20.21 -1.05
C LYS A 115 18.85 -19.43 0.19
N PRO A 116 18.60 -18.11 0.06
CA PRO A 116 18.30 -17.27 1.20
C PRO A 116 17.06 -17.76 1.96
N LEU A 117 16.05 -18.30 1.27
CA LEU A 117 14.83 -18.79 1.94
C LEU A 117 15.03 -20.01 2.86
N ASP A 118 16.14 -20.74 2.74
CA ASP A 118 16.45 -21.86 3.64
C ASP A 118 17.05 -21.37 4.99
N ASN A 119 17.40 -20.08 5.08
CA ASN A 119 17.95 -19.44 6.28
C ASN A 119 16.85 -18.62 7.01
N PRO A 120 16.55 -18.92 8.29
CA PRO A 120 15.52 -18.20 9.05
C PRO A 120 15.76 -16.69 9.20
N GLU A 121 17.01 -16.24 9.33
CA GLU A 121 17.35 -14.81 9.40
C GLU A 121 17.09 -14.13 8.05
N ALA A 122 17.46 -14.79 6.96
CA ALA A 122 17.22 -14.28 5.61
C ALA A 122 15.73 -14.25 5.26
N ALA A 123 14.91 -15.19 5.77
CA ALA A 123 13.46 -15.18 5.54
C ALA A 123 12.78 -13.90 6.07
N VAL A 124 13.23 -13.37 7.21
CA VAL A 124 12.81 -12.06 7.74
C VAL A 124 13.13 -10.94 6.75
N HIS A 125 14.36 -10.90 6.24
CA HIS A 125 14.76 -9.90 5.25
C HIS A 125 13.98 -10.03 3.94
N VAL A 126 13.69 -11.25 3.50
CA VAL A 126 12.89 -11.47 2.28
C VAL A 126 11.46 -10.99 2.48
N ALA A 127 10.82 -11.27 3.62
CA ALA A 127 9.49 -10.73 3.92
C ALA A 127 9.48 -9.19 3.89
N PHE A 128 10.46 -8.57 4.55
CA PHE A 128 10.62 -7.11 4.54
C PHE A 128 10.86 -6.57 3.13
N LEU A 129 11.75 -7.19 2.35
CA LEU A 129 12.04 -6.81 0.96
C LEU A 129 10.78 -6.89 0.08
N MET A 130 9.98 -7.95 0.23
CA MET A 130 8.72 -8.10 -0.51
C MET A 130 7.74 -6.98 -0.13
N GLY A 131 7.67 -6.59 1.13
CA GLY A 131 6.87 -5.44 1.57
C GLY A 131 7.36 -4.14 0.93
N LEU A 132 8.66 -3.88 1.03
CA LEU A 132 9.30 -2.69 0.47
C LEU A 132 9.08 -2.58 -1.04
N ALA A 133 9.22 -3.69 -1.75
CA ALA A 133 9.01 -3.74 -3.18
C ALA A 133 7.52 -3.58 -3.55
N ALA A 134 6.61 -4.16 -2.73
CA ALA A 134 5.17 -3.94 -2.88
C ALA A 134 4.83 -2.44 -2.79
N HIS A 135 5.44 -1.71 -1.85
CA HIS A 135 5.23 -0.27 -1.72
C HIS A 135 5.48 0.48 -3.05
N GLY A 136 6.70 0.40 -3.59
CA GLY A 136 7.05 1.12 -4.82
C GLY A 136 6.22 0.73 -6.05
N ILE A 137 5.92 -0.57 -6.24
CA ILE A 137 5.08 -0.98 -7.38
C ILE A 137 3.62 -0.60 -7.19
N THR A 138 3.11 -0.59 -5.95
CA THR A 138 1.72 -0.23 -5.71
C THR A 138 1.48 1.25 -5.91
N ASP A 139 2.41 2.12 -5.51
CA ASP A 139 2.42 3.53 -5.94
C ASP A 139 2.42 3.65 -7.44
N SER A 140 3.30 2.91 -8.11
CA SER A 140 3.39 2.94 -9.57
C SER A 140 2.06 2.54 -10.23
N THR A 141 1.36 1.54 -9.71
CA THR A 141 0.04 1.13 -10.22
C THR A 141 -1.07 2.12 -9.88
N PHE A 142 -1.06 2.66 -8.67
CA PHE A 142 -2.07 3.58 -8.16
C PHE A 142 -1.96 4.93 -8.85
N ASP A 143 -0.76 5.48 -8.89
CA ASP A 143 -0.49 6.82 -9.41
C ASP A 143 -0.68 6.90 -10.93
N SER A 144 -0.25 5.87 -11.67
CA SER A 144 -0.31 5.87 -13.14
C SER A 144 -1.72 5.72 -13.71
N LEU A 145 -2.70 5.34 -12.89
CA LEU A 145 -4.06 5.00 -13.31
C LEU A 145 -5.11 5.65 -12.42
N LEU A 146 -5.24 5.22 -11.16
CA LEU A 146 -6.33 5.66 -10.28
C LEU A 146 -6.14 7.10 -9.82
N TYR A 147 -4.95 7.48 -9.34
CA TYR A 147 -4.68 8.83 -8.87
C TYR A 147 -4.89 9.87 -9.96
N GLU A 148 -4.24 9.71 -11.13
CA GLU A 148 -4.41 10.65 -12.24
C GLU A 148 -5.85 10.71 -12.72
N ARG A 149 -6.60 9.59 -12.61
CA ARG A 149 -8.02 9.60 -12.93
C ARG A 149 -8.83 10.37 -11.89
N ALA A 150 -8.55 10.18 -10.60
CA ALA A 150 -9.20 10.89 -9.51
C ALA A 150 -8.99 12.40 -9.64
N ASP A 151 -7.76 12.85 -9.94
CA ASP A 151 -7.41 14.26 -10.19
C ASP A 151 -8.28 14.90 -11.29
N GLN A 152 -8.76 14.11 -12.25
CA GLN A 152 -9.63 14.60 -13.33
C GLN A 152 -11.12 14.66 -12.98
N VAL A 153 -11.60 13.83 -12.05
CA VAL A 153 -13.05 13.62 -11.84
C VAL A 153 -13.54 13.99 -10.46
N ASP A 154 -12.67 13.91 -9.46
CA ASP A 154 -13.00 14.30 -8.11
C ASP A 154 -12.82 15.82 -7.94
N PRO A 155 -13.72 16.49 -7.21
CA PRO A 155 -13.67 17.94 -7.02
C PRO A 155 -12.63 18.40 -5.98
N GLY A 156 -11.94 17.47 -5.31
CA GLY A 156 -11.00 17.73 -4.22
C GLY A 156 -9.60 18.15 -4.68
N ASP A 157 -8.84 18.75 -3.76
CA ASP A 157 -7.42 19.05 -3.95
C ASP A 157 -6.58 17.82 -3.60
N MET A 158 -5.69 17.43 -4.52
CA MET A 158 -4.91 16.20 -4.41
C MET A 158 -3.88 16.23 -3.27
N ASP A 159 -3.59 17.39 -2.68
CA ASP A 159 -2.75 17.55 -1.48
C ASP A 159 -3.22 16.70 -0.28
N THR A 160 -4.48 16.28 -0.25
CA THR A 160 -5.05 15.46 0.85
C THR A 160 -5.55 14.09 0.40
N PHE A 161 -5.35 13.75 -0.87
CA PHE A 161 -5.91 12.55 -1.47
C PHE A 161 -5.40 11.26 -0.82
N ASP A 162 -4.08 11.20 -0.61
CA ASP A 162 -3.39 10.04 -0.06
C ASP A 162 -3.86 9.69 1.35
N MET A 163 -3.99 10.71 2.19
CA MET A 163 -4.56 10.59 3.53
C MET A 163 -6.02 10.15 3.45
N ALA A 164 -6.78 10.65 2.47
CA ALA A 164 -8.17 10.24 2.27
C ALA A 164 -8.29 8.75 1.92
N MET A 165 -7.38 8.20 1.11
CA MET A 165 -7.38 6.78 0.75
C MET A 165 -7.18 5.88 1.98
N ASP A 166 -6.23 6.23 2.85
CA ASP A 166 -6.04 5.52 4.12
C ASP A 166 -7.25 5.66 5.05
N ILE A 167 -7.85 6.86 5.11
CA ILE A 167 -9.08 7.10 5.89
C ILE A 167 -10.23 6.25 5.36
N PHE A 168 -10.41 6.13 4.05
CA PHE A 168 -11.46 5.31 3.44
C PHE A 168 -11.21 3.84 3.74
N LEU A 169 -9.98 3.35 3.55
CA LEU A 169 -9.63 1.98 3.85
C LEU A 169 -9.91 1.65 5.32
N VAL A 170 -9.40 2.46 6.25
CA VAL A 170 -9.58 2.29 7.70
C VAL A 170 -11.04 2.43 8.12
N HIS A 171 -11.81 3.30 7.47
CA HIS A 171 -13.22 3.46 7.79
C HIS A 171 -14.05 2.26 7.31
N ASP A 172 -13.83 1.83 6.06
CA ASP A 172 -14.62 0.81 5.39
C ASP A 172 -14.16 -0.62 5.74
N HIS A 173 -12.94 -0.77 6.28
CA HIS A 173 -12.37 -1.97 6.91
C HIS A 173 -11.81 -1.59 8.29
N PRO A 174 -12.62 -1.65 9.34
CA PRO A 174 -12.31 -0.99 10.61
C PRO A 174 -11.26 -1.69 11.46
N ARG A 175 -10.68 -2.79 10.96
CA ARG A 175 -9.43 -3.34 11.48
C ARG A 175 -8.35 -3.08 10.43
N TYR A 176 -7.20 -2.65 10.89
CA TYR A 176 -6.10 -2.18 10.06
C TYR A 176 -4.80 -2.64 10.68
N TYR A 177 -3.75 -2.67 9.85
CA TYR A 177 -2.44 -3.10 10.29
C TYR A 177 -1.82 -2.00 11.19
N LEU A 178 -1.57 -2.35 12.45
CA LEU A 178 -0.73 -1.57 13.35
C LEU A 178 0.55 -2.38 13.61
N PRO A 179 1.44 -2.49 12.62
CA PRO A 179 2.63 -3.31 12.75
C PRO A 179 3.47 -2.86 13.94
N GLU A 180 4.05 -3.80 14.65
CA GLU A 180 5.15 -3.50 15.57
C GLU A 180 6.37 -3.13 14.73
N VAL A 181 7.12 -2.09 15.11
CA VAL A 181 8.29 -1.68 14.34
C VAL A 181 9.32 -2.82 14.35
N ALA A 182 9.53 -3.42 13.19
CA ALA A 182 10.50 -4.48 12.95
C ALA A 182 11.30 -4.14 11.69
N VAL A 183 12.54 -3.73 11.89
CA VAL A 183 13.46 -3.35 10.81
C VAL A 183 14.90 -3.60 11.24
N ASP A 184 15.69 -4.25 10.40
CA ASP A 184 17.14 -4.27 10.56
C ASP A 184 17.73 -2.96 10.03
N THR A 185 17.79 -1.96 10.91
CA THR A 185 18.27 -0.61 10.55
C THR A 185 19.73 -0.58 10.11
N LYS A 186 20.54 -1.57 10.51
CA LYS A 186 21.93 -1.67 10.06
C LYS A 186 21.98 -2.15 8.61
N ALA A 187 21.23 -3.20 8.28
CA ALA A 187 21.14 -3.68 6.90
C ALA A 187 20.57 -2.59 5.97
N GLN A 188 19.55 -1.85 6.39
CA GLN A 188 19.02 -0.74 5.59
C GLN A 188 20.05 0.39 5.40
N SER A 189 20.74 0.80 6.48
CA SER A 189 21.82 1.79 6.42
C SER A 189 22.95 1.35 5.48
N GLU A 190 23.29 0.06 5.48
CA GLU A 190 24.29 -0.54 4.59
C GLU A 190 23.91 -0.41 3.11
N ILE A 191 22.63 -0.60 2.76
CA ILE A 191 22.15 -0.43 1.38
C ILE A 191 22.28 1.04 0.96
N PHE A 192 21.82 1.95 1.80
CA PHE A 192 21.95 3.40 1.58
C PHE A 192 23.40 3.82 1.33
N GLU A 193 24.34 3.36 2.17
CA GLU A 193 25.75 3.69 2.04
C GLU A 193 26.41 3.01 0.83
N GLN A 194 26.28 1.69 0.70
CA GLN A 194 27.09 0.89 -0.23
C GLN A 194 26.47 0.74 -1.62
N LYS A 195 25.14 0.73 -1.74
CA LYS A 195 24.43 0.48 -3.00
C LYS A 195 23.92 1.76 -3.66
N ILE A 196 23.51 2.73 -2.83
CA ILE A 196 22.96 4.00 -3.30
C ILE A 196 24.01 5.12 -3.32
N ALA A 197 24.96 5.11 -2.39
CA ALA A 197 25.88 6.21 -2.09
C ALA A 197 25.15 7.45 -1.52
N HIS A 198 24.15 7.19 -0.67
CA HIS A 198 23.38 8.19 0.07
C HIS A 198 23.31 7.78 1.54
N PRO A 199 24.33 8.11 2.36
CA PRO A 199 24.43 7.56 3.72
C PRO A 199 23.28 8.01 4.63
N VAL A 200 22.54 7.04 5.17
CA VAL A 200 21.49 7.24 6.19
C VAL A 200 21.85 6.41 7.41
N THR A 201 21.82 7.00 8.62
CA THR A 201 22.22 6.27 9.84
C THR A 201 21.12 5.32 10.33
N PRO A 202 21.47 4.23 11.04
CA PRO A 202 20.48 3.34 11.66
C PRO A 202 19.49 4.07 12.60
N GLU A 203 19.96 5.09 13.32
CA GLU A 203 19.13 5.90 14.23
C GLU A 203 18.10 6.75 13.48
N ALA A 204 18.47 7.31 12.32
CA ALA A 204 17.56 8.09 11.48
C ALA A 204 16.44 7.19 10.94
N ILE A 205 16.78 5.97 10.50
CA ILE A 205 15.82 4.95 10.06
C ILE A 205 14.87 4.55 11.19
N GLN A 206 15.41 4.27 12.38
CA GLN A 206 14.58 3.89 13.53
C GLN A 206 13.59 5.00 13.92
N LYS A 207 14.06 6.26 13.94
CA LYS A 207 13.24 7.44 14.25
C LYS A 207 12.12 7.62 13.23
N ALA A 208 12.45 7.50 11.95
CA ALA A 208 11.49 7.60 10.85
C ALA A 208 10.38 6.55 10.96
N MET A 209 10.75 5.26 11.05
CA MET A 209 9.80 4.15 11.22
C MET A 209 8.88 4.32 12.43
N SER A 210 9.43 4.77 13.56
CA SER A 210 8.66 4.97 14.80
C SER A 210 7.68 6.15 14.70
N THR A 211 8.07 7.20 13.95
CA THR A 211 7.23 8.37 13.71
C THR A 211 6.11 8.03 12.74
N ALA A 212 6.43 7.35 11.64
CA ALA A 212 5.46 6.86 10.66
C ALA A 212 4.41 5.96 11.30
N ARG A 213 4.84 4.97 12.12
CA ARG A 213 3.92 4.13 12.88
C ARG A 213 2.96 4.93 13.77
N SER A 214 3.42 6.04 14.35
CA SER A 214 2.56 6.92 15.13
C SER A 214 1.49 7.59 14.26
N GLY A 215 1.84 7.97 13.02
CA GLY A 215 0.89 8.45 12.01
C GLY A 215 -0.15 7.38 11.64
N ILE A 216 0.30 6.17 11.31
CA ILE A 216 -0.57 5.01 11.04
C ILE A 216 -1.56 4.81 12.19
N PHE A 217 -1.07 4.84 13.45
CA PHE A 217 -1.89 4.73 14.66
C PHE A 217 -2.95 5.82 14.76
N LEU A 218 -2.62 7.07 14.40
CA LEU A 218 -3.57 8.19 14.46
C LEU A 218 -4.68 8.06 13.42
N VAL A 219 -4.35 7.65 12.19
CA VAL A 219 -5.34 7.44 11.13
C VAL A 219 -6.31 6.34 11.54
N ALA A 220 -5.74 5.19 11.87
CA ALA A 220 -6.38 4.01 12.44
C ALA A 220 -7.42 4.34 13.51
N ASN A 221 -7.02 5.03 14.58
CA ASN A 221 -7.82 5.16 15.79
C ASN A 221 -8.71 6.41 15.81
N TYR A 222 -8.41 7.42 14.99
CA TYR A 222 -9.06 8.73 15.15
C TYR A 222 -9.51 9.37 13.84
N LEU A 223 -8.66 9.43 12.81
CA LEU A 223 -8.96 10.24 11.62
C LEU A 223 -10.00 9.60 10.69
N TYR A 224 -10.24 8.29 10.80
CA TYR A 224 -11.27 7.59 10.03
C TYR A 224 -12.68 8.18 10.19
N ILE A 225 -12.95 8.88 11.30
CA ILE A 225 -14.24 9.55 11.56
C ILE A 225 -14.52 10.64 10.50
N GLY A 226 -13.49 11.17 9.85
CA GLY A 226 -13.61 12.14 8.77
C GLY A 226 -13.93 11.55 7.40
N ALA A 227 -14.12 10.23 7.28
CA ALA A 227 -14.29 9.56 5.98
C ALA A 227 -15.46 10.09 5.15
N ASP A 228 -16.55 10.55 5.79
CA ASP A 228 -17.68 11.13 5.05
C ASP A 228 -17.33 12.51 4.48
N GLU A 229 -16.62 13.36 5.24
CA GLU A 229 -16.14 14.66 4.74
C GLU A 229 -15.15 14.48 3.59
N TYR A 230 -14.21 13.54 3.72
CA TYR A 230 -13.30 13.20 2.62
C TYR A 230 -14.05 12.58 1.44
N GLY A 231 -15.10 11.79 1.69
CA GLY A 231 -15.93 11.17 0.65
C GLY A 231 -16.73 12.18 -0.17
N GLU A 232 -17.06 13.35 0.40
CA GLU A 232 -17.63 14.47 -0.36
C GLU A 232 -16.60 15.11 -1.31
N ARG A 233 -15.30 15.06 -0.96
CA ARG A 233 -14.20 15.62 -1.78
C ARG A 233 -13.70 14.64 -2.84
N PHE A 234 -13.71 13.35 -2.53
CA PHE A 234 -13.21 12.27 -3.40
C PHE A 234 -14.24 11.15 -3.59
N PRO A 235 -15.47 11.47 -4.06
CA PRO A 235 -16.55 10.50 -4.17
C PRO A 235 -16.27 9.38 -5.17
N TRP A 236 -15.59 9.68 -6.29
CA TRP A 236 -15.23 8.67 -7.28
C TRP A 236 -14.13 7.76 -6.74
N ALA A 237 -13.05 8.32 -6.18
CA ALA A 237 -11.96 7.53 -5.63
C ALA A 237 -12.44 6.62 -4.50
N ARG A 238 -13.28 7.09 -3.56
CA ARG A 238 -13.82 6.26 -2.47
C ARG A 238 -14.56 5.03 -2.99
N GLN A 239 -15.35 5.18 -4.06
CA GLN A 239 -16.08 4.07 -4.68
C GLN A 239 -15.16 3.14 -5.48
N SER A 240 -14.10 3.69 -6.07
CA SER A 240 -13.25 3.01 -7.04
C SER A 240 -12.08 2.27 -6.39
N LEU A 241 -11.59 2.75 -5.24
CA LEU A 241 -10.38 2.29 -4.55
C LEU A 241 -10.33 0.77 -4.35
N ARG A 242 -11.47 0.19 -3.96
CA ARG A 242 -11.59 -1.23 -3.62
C ARG A 242 -12.41 -2.03 -4.63
N ASP A 243 -12.91 -1.39 -5.69
CA ASP A 243 -13.66 -2.09 -6.73
C ASP A 243 -12.67 -2.94 -7.56
N PRO A 244 -12.82 -4.28 -7.60
CA PRO A 244 -11.94 -5.14 -8.39
C PRO A 244 -11.95 -4.87 -9.89
N ARG A 245 -12.86 -4.03 -10.38
CA ARG A 245 -13.01 -3.64 -11.79
C ARG A 245 -12.25 -2.36 -12.13
N THR A 246 -11.77 -1.62 -11.14
CA THR A 246 -11.09 -0.33 -11.35
C THR A 246 -9.60 -0.55 -11.61
N PRO A 247 -9.07 -0.12 -12.77
CA PRO A 247 -7.63 -0.13 -13.01
C PRO A 247 -6.90 0.82 -12.04
N GLY A 248 -5.80 0.37 -11.46
CA GLY A 248 -5.05 1.12 -10.44
C GLY A 248 -5.64 1.06 -9.02
N GLY A 249 -6.84 0.50 -8.83
CA GLY A 249 -7.40 0.24 -7.50
C GLY A 249 -6.59 -0.82 -6.73
N TYR A 250 -6.86 -0.98 -5.44
CA TYR A 250 -6.11 -1.90 -4.57
C TYR A 250 -6.11 -3.35 -5.06
N PRO A 251 -7.23 -3.92 -5.57
CA PRO A 251 -7.20 -5.25 -6.17
C PRO A 251 -6.25 -5.38 -7.37
N PHE A 252 -6.21 -4.35 -8.23
CA PHE A 252 -5.31 -4.29 -9.38
C PHE A 252 -3.85 -4.22 -8.92
N GLY A 253 -3.52 -3.30 -8.00
CA GLY A 253 -2.19 -3.16 -7.43
C GLY A 253 -1.69 -4.45 -6.76
N ALA A 254 -2.57 -5.14 -6.03
CA ALA A 254 -2.26 -6.45 -5.43
C ALA A 254 -1.98 -7.54 -6.46
N GLN A 255 -2.73 -7.58 -7.59
CA GLN A 255 -2.45 -8.51 -8.68
C GLN A 255 -1.08 -8.29 -9.30
N VAL A 256 -0.71 -7.03 -9.58
CA VAL A 256 0.62 -6.68 -10.13
C VAL A 256 1.72 -7.02 -9.13
N THR A 257 1.52 -6.71 -7.85
CA THR A 257 2.46 -6.99 -6.75
C THR A 257 2.75 -8.48 -6.61
N LYS A 258 1.74 -9.36 -6.79
CA LYS A 258 1.95 -10.81 -6.82
C LYS A 258 2.94 -11.23 -7.92
N GLY A 259 2.85 -10.63 -9.10
CA GLY A 259 3.83 -10.82 -10.17
C GLY A 259 5.22 -10.34 -9.76
N TYR A 260 5.29 -9.24 -9.01
CA TYR A 260 6.55 -8.72 -8.51
C TYR A 260 7.23 -9.66 -7.50
N TYR A 261 6.46 -10.28 -6.60
CA TYR A 261 6.98 -11.27 -5.65
C TYR A 261 7.64 -12.46 -6.35
N ARG A 262 7.07 -12.91 -7.47
CA ARG A 262 7.69 -13.93 -8.32
C ARG A 262 9.03 -13.45 -8.88
N GLU A 263 9.10 -12.24 -9.41
CA GLU A 263 10.36 -11.72 -9.98
C GLU A 263 11.44 -11.47 -8.93
N ILE A 264 11.08 -11.04 -7.72
CA ILE A 264 12.03 -10.93 -6.60
C ILE A 264 12.53 -12.32 -6.20
N LEU A 265 11.66 -13.32 -6.08
CA LEU A 265 12.07 -14.69 -5.78
C LEU A 265 13.04 -15.23 -6.84
N ARG A 266 12.71 -15.04 -8.13
CA ARG A 266 13.59 -15.42 -9.24
C ARG A 266 14.99 -14.82 -9.09
N ARG A 267 15.08 -13.52 -8.79
CA ARG A 267 16.35 -12.81 -8.60
C ARG A 267 17.10 -13.28 -7.34
N LEU A 268 16.38 -13.60 -6.26
CA LEU A 268 16.94 -14.19 -5.05
C LEU A 268 17.53 -15.59 -5.31
N ASP A 269 16.87 -16.39 -6.15
CA ASP A 269 17.32 -17.73 -6.56
C ASP A 269 18.49 -17.71 -7.57
N GLY A 270 18.90 -16.52 -8.05
CA GLY A 270 20.03 -16.38 -8.95
C GLY A 270 19.74 -16.55 -10.42
N ASP A 271 18.49 -16.68 -10.79
CA ASP A 271 18.09 -16.63 -12.19
C ASP A 271 18.18 -15.18 -12.69
N LEU A 272 18.79 -15.00 -13.86
CA LEU A 272 19.02 -13.71 -14.52
C LEU A 272 18.10 -13.49 -15.73
N SER A 273 17.18 -14.41 -16.03
CA SER A 273 16.24 -14.27 -17.15
C SER A 273 15.37 -13.01 -17.03
N ALA A 274 15.00 -12.42 -18.16
CA ALA A 274 14.02 -11.34 -18.23
C ALA A 274 12.69 -11.77 -18.88
N ASP A 275 12.47 -13.08 -19.08
CA ASP A 275 11.32 -13.61 -19.84
C ASP A 275 9.97 -13.30 -19.19
N ALA A 276 9.94 -13.14 -17.86
CA ALA A 276 8.73 -12.85 -17.09
C ALA A 276 8.75 -11.43 -16.47
N VAL A 277 9.59 -10.53 -17.00
CA VAL A 277 9.79 -9.19 -16.42
C VAL A 277 8.52 -8.33 -16.44
N VAL A 278 7.59 -8.55 -17.38
CA VAL A 278 6.28 -7.91 -17.35
C VAL A 278 5.41 -8.62 -16.30
N ILE A 279 5.13 -7.93 -15.20
CA ILE A 279 4.38 -8.45 -14.04
C ILE A 279 2.92 -8.02 -14.03
N GLY A 280 2.57 -7.04 -14.86
CA GLY A 280 1.22 -6.52 -14.99
C GLY A 280 1.08 -5.67 -16.24
N GLN A 281 -0.16 -5.50 -16.68
CA GLN A 281 -0.48 -4.63 -17.80
C GLN A 281 -1.91 -4.10 -17.68
N TYR A 282 -2.16 -2.97 -18.31
CA TYR A 282 -3.49 -2.43 -18.55
C TYR A 282 -3.58 -1.95 -20.00
N PRO A 283 -4.69 -2.20 -20.73
CA PRO A 283 -5.79 -3.08 -20.35
C PRO A 283 -5.42 -4.57 -20.38
N ASP A 284 -6.24 -5.38 -19.73
CA ASP A 284 -6.25 -6.84 -19.84
C ASP A 284 -7.69 -7.39 -19.87
N GLU A 285 -7.87 -8.71 -19.72
CA GLU A 285 -9.20 -9.34 -19.71
C GLU A 285 -10.05 -8.94 -18.48
N ALA A 286 -9.43 -8.81 -17.30
CA ALA A 286 -10.11 -8.41 -16.08
C ALA A 286 -10.35 -6.90 -16.02
N TYR A 287 -9.45 -6.12 -16.64
CA TYR A 287 -9.44 -4.67 -16.70
C TYR A 287 -9.49 -4.20 -18.15
N PRO A 288 -10.65 -4.27 -18.82
CA PRO A 288 -10.79 -3.75 -20.17
C PRO A 288 -10.55 -2.23 -20.20
N LEU A 289 -10.19 -1.70 -21.37
CA LEU A 289 -9.94 -0.28 -21.55
C LEU A 289 -11.19 0.54 -21.16
N ALA A 290 -11.05 1.46 -20.22
CA ALA A 290 -12.16 2.22 -19.63
C ALA A 290 -12.70 3.33 -20.53
N THR A 291 -11.90 3.81 -21.48
CA THR A 291 -12.28 4.89 -22.39
C THR A 291 -11.55 4.81 -23.72
N LEU A 292 -12.18 5.33 -24.77
CA LEU A 292 -11.58 5.53 -26.09
C LEU A 292 -10.78 6.84 -26.16
N ASP A 293 -10.93 7.74 -25.19
CA ASP A 293 -10.21 9.01 -25.11
C ASP A 293 -8.75 8.77 -24.70
N ASN A 294 -7.84 8.96 -25.66
CA ASN A 294 -6.41 8.77 -25.50
C ASN A 294 -5.74 9.86 -24.63
N THR A 295 -6.47 10.91 -24.23
CA THR A 295 -5.94 11.95 -23.33
C THR A 295 -6.10 11.60 -21.86
N ARG A 296 -6.89 10.56 -21.54
CA ARG A 296 -7.11 10.10 -20.18
C ARG A 296 -6.11 9.04 -19.75
N PRO A 297 -5.73 8.99 -18.45
CA PRO A 297 -4.82 7.98 -17.89
C PRO A 297 -5.29 6.56 -18.21
N ASP A 298 -6.58 6.30 -17.97
CA ASP A 298 -7.26 5.04 -18.20
C ASP A 298 -7.66 4.80 -19.68
N GLY A 299 -7.23 5.68 -20.60
CA GLY A 299 -7.24 5.48 -22.05
C GLY A 299 -5.87 5.08 -22.62
N ASN A 300 -4.82 5.03 -21.80
CA ASN A 300 -3.49 4.58 -22.21
C ASN A 300 -3.30 3.08 -21.99
N LEU A 301 -2.32 2.50 -22.69
CA LEU A 301 -1.79 1.19 -22.30
C LEU A 301 -0.67 1.40 -21.28
N VAL A 302 -0.58 0.54 -20.29
CA VAL A 302 0.43 0.61 -19.23
C VAL A 302 1.04 -0.77 -19.03
N LEU A 303 2.37 -0.85 -18.94
CA LEU A 303 3.10 -2.08 -18.64
C LEU A 303 3.90 -1.88 -17.35
N PHE A 304 3.80 -2.84 -16.45
CA PHE A 304 4.48 -2.86 -15.15
C PHE A 304 5.58 -3.91 -15.16
N PHE A 305 6.77 -3.53 -14.72
CA PHE A 305 7.96 -4.37 -14.74
C PHE A 305 8.36 -4.79 -13.32
N GLY A 306 8.76 -6.05 -13.15
CA GLY A 306 9.24 -6.62 -11.88
C GLY A 306 10.75 -6.49 -11.70
N GLU A 307 11.38 -5.64 -12.48
CA GLU A 307 12.78 -5.23 -12.39
C GLU A 307 12.91 -3.86 -13.06
N GLY A 308 13.86 -3.04 -12.62
CA GLY A 308 14.16 -1.78 -13.30
C GLY A 308 14.61 -2.01 -14.74
N MET A 309 14.11 -1.19 -15.65
CA MET A 309 14.44 -1.24 -17.07
C MET A 309 15.49 -0.20 -17.44
N ASP A 310 16.36 -0.55 -18.39
CA ASP A 310 17.36 0.36 -18.95
C ASP A 310 16.67 1.39 -19.84
N ARG A 311 16.66 2.65 -19.36
CA ARG A 311 16.09 3.80 -20.04
C ARG A 311 16.60 3.98 -21.46
N ALA A 312 17.85 3.62 -21.75
CA ALA A 312 18.45 3.77 -23.07
C ALA A 312 17.82 2.85 -24.13
N THR A 313 17.09 1.81 -23.70
CA THR A 313 16.40 0.87 -24.59
C THR A 313 14.92 1.18 -24.78
N ILE A 314 14.42 2.26 -24.16
CA ILE A 314 13.03 2.68 -24.21
C ILE A 314 12.89 3.86 -25.17
N ASP A 315 12.30 3.60 -26.33
CA ASP A 315 11.89 4.58 -27.33
C ASP A 315 10.53 4.20 -27.93
N ASP A 316 10.02 5.00 -28.88
CA ASP A 316 8.72 4.75 -29.52
C ASP A 316 8.69 3.44 -30.34
N ALA A 317 9.84 2.86 -30.68
CA ALA A 317 9.93 1.62 -31.44
C ALA A 317 9.88 0.37 -30.55
N VAL A 318 10.08 0.50 -29.23
CA VAL A 318 10.05 -0.64 -28.29
C VAL A 318 8.66 -1.26 -28.16
N VAL A 319 7.60 -0.52 -28.50
CA VAL A 319 6.23 -1.04 -28.57
C VAL A 319 5.65 -0.78 -29.95
N THR A 320 4.95 -1.77 -30.52
CA THR A 320 4.12 -1.58 -31.71
C THR A 320 2.68 -1.99 -31.41
N VAL A 321 1.73 -1.13 -31.75
CA VAL A 321 0.30 -1.43 -31.67
C VAL A 321 -0.28 -1.58 -33.07
N ARG A 322 -1.05 -2.64 -33.30
CA ARG A 322 -1.75 -2.90 -34.57
C ARG A 322 -3.23 -3.11 -34.34
N ASP A 323 -4.06 -2.64 -35.27
CA ASP A 323 -5.49 -2.92 -35.28
C ASP A 323 -5.82 -4.32 -35.82
N GLY A 324 -7.11 -4.66 -35.88
CA GLY A 324 -7.60 -5.95 -36.38
C GLY A 324 -7.35 -6.18 -37.87
N ALA A 325 -7.03 -5.14 -38.65
CA ALA A 325 -6.61 -5.23 -40.05
C ALA A 325 -5.09 -5.35 -40.20
N GLY A 326 -4.33 -5.26 -39.09
CA GLY A 326 -2.88 -5.30 -39.06
C GLY A 326 -2.21 -3.95 -39.32
N ALA A 327 -2.97 -2.86 -39.44
CA ALA A 327 -2.41 -1.52 -39.62
C ALA A 327 -1.78 -1.01 -38.32
N VAL A 328 -0.65 -0.32 -38.43
CA VAL A 328 0.05 0.24 -37.26
C VAL A 328 -0.72 1.46 -36.75
N VAL A 329 -1.03 1.47 -35.45
CA VAL A 329 -1.61 2.60 -34.74
C VAL A 329 -0.49 3.52 -34.26
N PRO A 330 -0.49 4.81 -34.60
CA PRO A 330 0.51 5.75 -34.08
C PRO A 330 0.41 5.88 -32.57
N THR A 331 1.50 5.58 -31.87
CA THR A 331 1.61 5.69 -30.42
C THR A 331 2.83 6.50 -30.02
N LYS A 332 2.89 6.90 -28.75
CA LYS A 332 4.07 7.45 -28.09
C LYS A 332 4.35 6.63 -26.83
N VAL A 333 5.62 6.28 -26.62
CA VAL A 333 6.08 5.54 -25.44
C VAL A 333 6.75 6.52 -24.48
N SER A 334 6.37 6.45 -23.21
CA SER A 334 6.99 7.22 -22.14
C SER A 334 7.16 6.38 -20.88
N VAL A 335 8.17 6.71 -20.08
CA VAL A 335 8.34 6.16 -18.74
C VAL A 335 7.43 6.93 -17.77
N TYR A 336 6.77 6.22 -16.87
CA TYR A 336 6.00 6.82 -15.79
C TYR A 336 6.83 6.86 -14.50
N ARG A 337 7.42 8.04 -14.21
CA ARG A 337 8.37 8.29 -13.10
C ARG A 337 9.59 7.34 -13.10
N GLY A 338 10.56 7.59 -12.23
CA GLY A 338 11.76 6.74 -12.13
C GLY A 338 12.61 6.73 -13.40
N ASP A 339 12.92 7.90 -13.98
CA ASP A 339 13.61 8.04 -15.27
C ASP A 339 14.88 7.18 -15.42
N GLN A 340 15.61 6.95 -14.33
CA GLN A 340 16.83 6.12 -14.34
C GLN A 340 16.58 4.63 -14.09
N TRP A 341 15.41 4.26 -13.55
CA TRP A 341 15.07 2.93 -13.07
C TRP A 341 13.62 2.58 -13.41
N ALA A 342 13.26 2.80 -14.67
CA ALA A 342 11.90 2.72 -15.16
C ALA A 342 11.27 1.36 -14.84
N ASN A 343 10.18 1.34 -14.10
CA ASN A 343 9.39 0.14 -13.78
C ASN A 343 7.97 0.21 -14.36
N VAL A 344 7.61 1.33 -15.01
CA VAL A 344 6.34 1.51 -15.71
C VAL A 344 6.54 2.17 -17.07
N LEU A 345 5.97 1.55 -18.11
CA LEU A 345 5.83 2.16 -19.43
C LEU A 345 4.38 2.54 -19.69
N ARG A 346 4.19 3.78 -20.15
CA ARG A 346 2.93 4.30 -20.68
C ARG A 346 3.02 4.37 -22.19
N ILE A 347 1.99 3.85 -22.86
CA ILE A 347 1.83 3.87 -24.31
C ILE A 347 0.55 4.63 -24.62
N SER A 348 0.71 5.85 -25.11
CA SER A 348 -0.39 6.74 -25.49
C SER A 348 -0.65 6.66 -26.98
N ALA A 349 -1.89 6.37 -27.39
CA ALA A 349 -2.29 6.56 -28.77
C ALA A 349 -2.23 8.05 -29.12
N GLN A 350 -1.87 8.38 -30.36
CA GLN A 350 -1.86 9.78 -30.82
C GLN A 350 -3.26 10.27 -31.22
N GLU A 351 -4.20 9.36 -31.44
CA GLU A 351 -5.60 9.62 -31.76
C GLU A 351 -6.51 8.76 -30.87
N PRO A 352 -7.78 9.15 -30.67
CA PRO A 352 -8.75 8.34 -29.96
C PRO A 352 -8.88 6.93 -30.54
N TRP A 353 -9.08 5.95 -29.67
CA TRP A 353 -9.23 4.57 -30.10
C TRP A 353 -10.53 4.36 -30.88
N GLN A 354 -10.49 3.57 -31.94
CA GLN A 354 -11.70 3.22 -32.69
C GLN A 354 -12.60 2.28 -31.85
N PRO A 355 -13.93 2.47 -31.88
CA PRO A 355 -14.87 1.64 -31.13
C PRO A 355 -14.93 0.20 -31.65
N SER A 356 -15.26 -0.75 -30.78
CA SER A 356 -15.44 -2.18 -31.14
C SER A 356 -14.28 -2.78 -31.95
N THR A 357 -13.06 -2.30 -31.71
CA THR A 357 -11.88 -2.65 -32.50
C THR A 357 -10.91 -3.47 -31.66
N LYS A 358 -10.47 -4.60 -32.20
CA LYS A 358 -9.42 -5.41 -31.60
C LYS A 358 -8.07 -4.80 -31.93
N TYR A 359 -7.23 -4.64 -30.91
CA TYR A 359 -5.83 -4.22 -31.05
C TYR A 359 -4.91 -5.31 -30.53
N THR A 360 -3.70 -5.35 -31.07
CA THR A 360 -2.58 -6.18 -30.59
C THR A 360 -1.39 -5.28 -30.34
N ALA A 361 -0.91 -5.28 -29.10
CA ALA A 361 0.30 -4.59 -28.70
C ALA A 361 1.44 -5.61 -28.54
N THR A 362 2.61 -5.23 -29.04
CA THR A 362 3.83 -6.02 -28.96
C THR A 362 4.91 -5.17 -28.30
N LEU A 363 5.32 -5.54 -27.09
CA LEU A 363 6.56 -5.06 -26.50
C LEU A 363 7.70 -5.93 -27.04
N HIS A 364 8.59 -5.31 -27.78
CA HIS A 364 9.71 -6.00 -28.41
C HIS A 364 10.75 -6.41 -27.38
N LYS A 365 11.30 -7.61 -27.56
CA LYS A 365 12.36 -8.16 -26.71
C LYS A 365 13.69 -7.38 -26.73
N SER A 366 13.79 -6.33 -27.53
CA SER A 366 14.94 -5.43 -27.55
C SER A 366 15.07 -4.61 -26.26
N ILE A 367 14.02 -4.51 -25.46
CA ILE A 367 14.07 -3.88 -24.14
C ILE A 367 15.06 -4.63 -23.23
N LYS A 368 15.71 -3.89 -22.31
CA LYS A 368 16.67 -4.46 -21.37
C LYS A 368 16.36 -4.10 -19.93
N THR A 369 16.63 -5.00 -19.01
CA THR A 369 16.68 -4.68 -17.58
C THR A 369 17.94 -3.86 -17.26
N LEU A 370 18.03 -3.30 -16.06
CA LEU A 370 19.23 -2.59 -15.57
C LEU A 370 20.49 -3.47 -15.58
N ALA A 371 20.35 -4.79 -15.53
CA ALA A 371 21.44 -5.74 -15.67
C ALA A 371 21.87 -5.95 -17.14
N GLY A 372 21.21 -5.30 -18.10
CA GLY A 372 21.49 -5.41 -19.54
C GLY A 372 20.94 -6.67 -20.20
N VAL A 373 20.06 -7.40 -19.50
CA VAL A 373 19.44 -8.64 -20.00
C VAL A 373 18.14 -8.32 -20.74
N SER A 374 17.94 -8.98 -21.88
CA SER A 374 16.72 -8.89 -22.68
C SER A 374 15.86 -10.15 -22.52
N PRO A 375 14.53 -10.05 -22.63
CA PRO A 375 13.66 -11.21 -22.82
C PRO A 375 14.06 -12.01 -24.06
N THR A 376 13.73 -13.30 -24.09
CA THR A 376 14.01 -14.18 -25.24
C THR A 376 12.97 -14.04 -26.36
N GLU A 377 11.74 -13.65 -25.99
CA GLU A 377 10.58 -13.48 -26.87
C GLU A 377 9.90 -12.12 -26.65
N ASP A 378 9.13 -11.68 -27.65
CA ASP A 378 8.33 -10.47 -27.52
C ASP A 378 7.14 -10.72 -26.58
N HIS A 379 6.79 -9.72 -25.76
CA HIS A 379 5.56 -9.77 -24.97
C HIS A 379 4.39 -9.25 -25.82
N VAL A 380 3.40 -10.10 -26.05
CA VAL A 380 2.26 -9.79 -26.93
C VAL A 380 0.96 -9.89 -26.16
N PHE A 381 0.13 -8.85 -26.23
CA PHE A 381 -1.22 -8.87 -25.68
C PHE A 381 -2.23 -8.22 -26.64
N SER A 382 -3.50 -8.58 -26.48
CA SER A 382 -4.59 -7.99 -27.24
C SER A 382 -5.67 -7.45 -26.32
N PHE A 383 -6.34 -6.40 -26.76
CA PHE A 383 -7.52 -5.85 -26.11
C PHE A 383 -8.56 -5.47 -27.17
N THR A 384 -9.82 -5.40 -26.76
CA THR A 384 -10.90 -4.94 -27.64
C THR A 384 -11.56 -3.74 -27.00
N THR A 385 -11.67 -2.66 -27.76
CA THR A 385 -12.33 -1.45 -27.30
C THR A 385 -13.85 -1.62 -27.27
N CYS A 386 -14.49 -0.91 -26.36
CA CYS A 386 -15.94 -0.96 -26.21
C CYS A 386 -16.67 -0.22 -27.36
N THR A 387 -18.00 -0.29 -27.32
CA THR A 387 -18.86 0.72 -27.94
C THR A 387 -19.15 1.78 -26.89
N PRO A 388 -18.79 3.06 -27.11
CA PRO A 388 -18.89 4.07 -26.08
C PRO A 388 -20.35 4.46 -25.79
N GLU A 389 -20.67 4.77 -24.54
CA GLU A 389 -22.00 5.23 -24.12
C GLU A 389 -22.19 6.75 -24.28
N SER A 390 -21.08 7.48 -24.39
CA SER A 390 -21.06 8.94 -24.44
C SER A 390 -20.18 9.47 -25.59
N PRO A 391 -20.41 10.71 -26.06
CA PRO A 391 -19.53 11.37 -27.02
C PRO A 391 -18.06 11.51 -26.55
N GLY A 392 -17.80 11.38 -25.24
CA GLY A 392 -16.46 11.42 -24.65
C GLY A 392 -15.68 10.10 -24.74
N GLY A 393 -16.25 9.07 -25.38
CA GLY A 393 -15.57 7.79 -25.55
C GLY A 393 -15.60 6.88 -24.32
N ASP A 394 -16.38 7.23 -23.29
CA ASP A 394 -16.52 6.38 -22.09
C ASP A 394 -17.09 5.02 -22.45
N CYS A 395 -16.41 3.98 -21.97
CA CYS A 395 -16.95 2.64 -22.06
C CYS A 395 -18.09 2.43 -21.06
N PRO A 396 -19.04 1.54 -21.40
CA PRO A 396 -20.10 1.16 -20.48
C PRO A 396 -19.54 0.77 -19.12
N ALA A 397 -20.11 1.36 -18.07
CA ALA A 397 -19.82 0.93 -16.72
C ALA A 397 -20.17 -0.55 -16.59
N GLN A 398 -19.29 -1.33 -15.93
CA GLN A 398 -19.57 -2.73 -15.68
C GLN A 398 -20.83 -2.85 -14.80
N VAL A 399 -21.89 -3.47 -15.32
CA VAL A 399 -23.16 -3.63 -14.62
C VAL A 399 -23.12 -4.87 -13.73
N GLY A 400 -23.65 -4.74 -12.50
CA GLY A 400 -23.77 -5.84 -11.55
C GLY A 400 -22.99 -5.60 -10.26
N PRO A 401 -23.16 -6.48 -9.26
CA PRO A 401 -22.34 -6.42 -8.05
C PRO A 401 -20.86 -6.55 -8.43
N PRO A 402 -19.95 -5.89 -7.69
CA PRO A 402 -18.53 -6.07 -7.90
C PRO A 402 -18.16 -7.56 -7.72
N PRO A 403 -17.10 -8.03 -8.42
CA PRO A 403 -16.57 -9.37 -8.19
C PRO A 403 -16.22 -9.58 -6.72
N ALA A 404 -16.13 -10.83 -6.30
CA ALA A 404 -15.55 -11.14 -5.00
C ALA A 404 -14.12 -10.59 -4.92
N SER A 405 -13.74 -10.12 -3.74
CA SER A 405 -12.37 -9.67 -3.48
C SER A 405 -11.36 -10.77 -3.81
N PRO A 406 -10.20 -10.42 -4.39
CA PRO A 406 -9.12 -11.38 -4.62
C PRO A 406 -8.41 -11.83 -3.34
N CYS A 407 -8.67 -11.17 -2.20
CA CYS A 407 -8.11 -11.51 -0.90
C CYS A 407 -9.22 -11.62 0.17
N PRO A 408 -10.09 -12.64 0.05
CA PRO A 408 -11.24 -12.79 0.93
C PRO A 408 -10.87 -13.10 2.38
N LYS A 409 -9.73 -13.76 2.66
CA LYS A 409 -9.30 -14.01 4.05
C LYS A 409 -8.84 -12.72 4.71
N LEU A 410 -8.06 -11.92 3.98
CA LEU A 410 -7.68 -10.57 4.39
C LEU A 410 -8.92 -9.75 4.71
N ASP A 411 -9.82 -9.60 3.74
CA ASP A 411 -11.03 -8.80 3.92
C ASP A 411 -11.87 -9.31 5.10
N ALA A 412 -12.05 -10.63 5.25
CA ALA A 412 -12.78 -11.20 6.37
C ALA A 412 -12.12 -10.87 7.72
N ALA A 413 -10.78 -10.96 7.81
CA ALA A 413 -10.04 -10.60 9.01
C ALA A 413 -10.29 -9.15 9.42
N TYR A 414 -10.60 -8.26 8.46
CA TYR A 414 -10.72 -6.81 8.66
C TYR A 414 -12.14 -6.25 8.78
N THR A 415 -13.17 -7.09 8.71
CA THR A 415 -14.58 -6.64 8.79
C THR A 415 -15.07 -6.24 10.19
N MET A 416 -14.37 -6.58 11.27
CA MET A 416 -14.82 -6.30 12.66
C MET A 416 -13.75 -5.57 13.47
N ARG A 417 -14.16 -4.59 14.27
CA ARG A 417 -13.26 -3.95 15.24
C ARG A 417 -12.95 -4.88 16.40
N PRO A 418 -11.77 -4.77 17.03
CA PRO A 418 -11.46 -5.53 18.25
C PRO A 418 -12.51 -5.34 19.35
N GLU A 419 -13.04 -4.12 19.53
CA GLU A 419 -14.11 -3.84 20.49
C GLU A 419 -15.48 -4.45 20.12
N ASP A 420 -15.67 -4.80 18.85
CA ASP A 420 -16.89 -5.40 18.31
C ASP A 420 -16.76 -6.93 18.15
N THR A 421 -15.57 -7.49 18.43
CA THR A 421 -15.34 -8.93 18.34
C THR A 421 -16.06 -9.62 19.50
N PRO A 422 -16.99 -10.56 19.24
CA PRO A 422 -17.60 -11.35 20.29
C PRO A 422 -16.51 -12.03 21.13
N PRO A 423 -16.66 -12.14 22.45
CA PRO A 423 -15.69 -12.89 23.26
C PRO A 423 -15.51 -14.28 22.65
N GLU A 424 -14.25 -14.65 22.45
CA GLU A 424 -13.85 -15.98 21.96
C GLU A 424 -14.57 -17.02 22.81
N GLU A 425 -15.34 -17.93 22.18
CA GLU A 425 -15.94 -19.06 22.90
C GLU A 425 -14.78 -19.83 23.55
N GLU A 426 -14.72 -19.83 24.89
CA GLU A 426 -13.72 -20.59 25.62
C GLU A 426 -13.72 -22.03 25.09
N GLU A 427 -12.63 -22.44 24.44
CA GLU A 427 -12.47 -23.84 24.06
C GLU A 427 -12.64 -24.68 25.34
N PRO A 428 -13.50 -25.71 25.31
CA PRO A 428 -13.69 -26.56 26.47
C PRO A 428 -12.32 -27.11 26.88
N PRO A 429 -12.00 -27.11 28.19
CA PRO A 429 -10.68 -27.48 28.66
C PRO A 429 -10.32 -28.87 28.11
N PRO A 430 -9.05 -29.08 27.71
CA PRO A 430 -8.62 -30.36 27.19
C PRO A 430 -8.96 -31.45 28.21
N PRO A 431 -9.37 -32.65 27.73
CA PRO A 431 -9.77 -33.73 28.61
C PRO A 431 -8.65 -34.03 29.61
N THR A 432 -8.99 -33.95 30.89
CA THR A 432 -8.12 -34.29 32.03
C THR A 432 -7.92 -35.80 32.10
N ASN A 433 -7.11 -36.35 31.20
CA ASN A 433 -6.49 -37.66 31.34
C ASN A 433 -5.33 -37.78 30.35
N VAL A 434 -4.21 -37.18 30.73
CA VAL A 434 -2.90 -37.60 30.24
C VAL A 434 -2.01 -37.75 31.47
N ASP A 435 -1.55 -38.98 31.71
CA ASP A 435 -0.65 -39.33 32.79
C ASP A 435 0.62 -38.44 32.75
N PRO A 436 1.15 -38.02 33.92
CA PRO A 436 2.30 -37.13 33.96
C PRO A 436 3.55 -37.85 33.43
N VAL A 437 4.03 -37.40 32.27
CA VAL A 437 5.39 -37.66 31.82
C VAL A 437 6.34 -36.83 32.67
N THR A 438 7.31 -37.51 33.27
CA THR A 438 8.38 -36.97 34.11
C THR A 438 9.17 -35.88 33.38
N GLN A 439 9.23 -34.69 33.98
CA GLN A 439 10.07 -33.57 33.55
C GLN A 439 11.54 -33.87 33.86
N ASP A 440 12.38 -33.91 32.83
CA ASP A 440 13.81 -33.69 32.95
C ASP A 440 14.13 -32.19 32.75
N GLU A 441 15.04 -31.71 33.57
CA GLU A 441 15.40 -30.32 33.77
C GLU A 441 16.17 -29.72 32.58
N SER A 442 15.71 -28.59 32.04
CA SER A 442 16.57 -27.66 31.30
C SER A 442 16.15 -26.21 31.56
N GLY A 443 17.00 -25.49 32.29
CA GLY A 443 16.76 -24.12 32.74
C GLY A 443 16.93 -23.07 31.64
N CYS A 444 15.95 -22.16 31.57
CA CYS A 444 16.05 -20.85 30.93
C CYS A 444 15.69 -19.78 31.96
N THR A 445 16.63 -18.91 32.30
CA THR A 445 16.38 -17.66 33.05
C THR A 445 16.29 -16.50 32.07
N ALA A 446 15.07 -15.99 31.86
CA ALA A 446 14.81 -14.68 31.26
C ALA A 446 14.39 -13.69 32.36
N ALA A 447 15.02 -12.52 32.39
CA ALA A 447 14.66 -11.40 33.28
C ALA A 447 13.86 -10.34 32.49
N PRO A 448 12.86 -9.67 33.09
CA PRO A 448 12.11 -8.62 32.42
C PRO A 448 12.76 -7.24 32.65
N ALA A 449 12.96 -6.48 31.58
CA ALA A 449 13.27 -5.06 31.66
C ALA A 449 11.99 -4.23 31.43
N ARG A 450 11.39 -3.74 32.52
CA ARG A 450 10.46 -2.61 32.50
C ARG A 450 11.26 -1.33 32.25
N ARG A 451 10.83 -0.48 31.31
CA ARG A 451 11.24 0.93 31.26
C ARG A 451 10.05 1.83 31.56
N GLU A 452 10.29 2.73 32.51
CA GLU A 452 9.40 3.76 33.00
C GLU A 452 9.25 4.87 31.95
N ALA A 453 8.01 5.26 31.64
CA ALA A 453 7.74 6.50 30.94
C ALA A 453 8.00 7.67 31.92
N SER A 454 8.94 8.54 31.58
CA SER A 454 9.32 9.70 32.40
C SER A 454 8.17 10.71 32.51
N ALA A 455 7.88 11.13 33.74
CA ALA A 455 6.81 12.05 34.15
C ALA A 455 6.93 13.51 33.62
N GLY A 456 7.76 13.78 32.61
CA GLY A 456 7.97 15.12 32.02
C GLY A 456 6.83 15.60 31.12
N SER A 457 6.07 14.68 30.50
CA SER A 457 5.05 15.02 29.49
C SER A 457 3.70 15.44 30.09
N LEU A 458 3.45 15.14 31.37
CA LEU A 458 2.18 15.44 32.05
C LEU A 458 2.08 16.88 32.59
N LEU A 459 3.20 17.57 32.79
CA LEU A 459 3.22 18.94 33.33
C LEU A 459 2.98 20.02 32.27
N ALA A 460 3.22 19.74 30.98
CA ALA A 460 2.88 20.63 29.89
C ALA A 460 1.36 20.71 29.63
N LEU A 461 0.62 19.65 29.98
CA LEU A 461 -0.85 19.56 29.86
C LEU A 461 -1.60 20.44 30.87
N ALA A 462 -1.03 20.72 32.04
CA ALA A 462 -1.71 21.49 33.09
C ALA A 462 -1.63 23.02 32.88
N GLY A 463 -0.56 23.52 32.23
CA GLY A 463 -0.35 24.96 32.04
C GLY A 463 -1.25 25.61 30.98
N ALA A 464 -1.60 24.89 29.92
CA ALA A 464 -2.37 25.43 28.80
C ALA A 464 -3.88 25.60 29.11
N CYS A 465 -4.43 24.85 30.07
CA CYS A 465 -5.85 24.92 30.42
C CYS A 465 -6.24 26.22 31.15
N VAL A 466 -5.30 26.88 31.85
CA VAL A 466 -5.61 28.08 32.65
C VAL A 466 -5.72 29.34 31.78
N ALA A 467 -4.94 29.43 30.69
CA ALA A 467 -4.95 30.61 29.81
C ALA A 467 -6.23 30.71 28.93
N LEU A 468 -6.81 29.58 28.54
CA LEU A 468 -8.02 29.53 27.70
C LEU A 468 -9.32 29.82 28.48
N VAL A 469 -9.36 29.50 29.78
CA VAL A 469 -10.51 29.82 30.65
C VAL A 469 -10.53 31.30 31.02
N ALA A 470 -9.37 31.95 31.15
CA ALA A 470 -9.28 33.39 31.43
C ALA A 470 -9.77 34.27 30.26
N ARG A 471 -9.52 33.86 29.00
CA ARG A 471 -9.96 34.62 27.81
C ARG A 471 -11.46 34.56 27.54
N ARG A 472 -12.18 33.53 28.02
CA ARG A 472 -13.63 33.38 27.81
C ARG A 472 -14.51 34.10 28.84
N ARG A 473 -13.97 34.58 29.95
CA ARG A 473 -14.73 35.37 30.95
C ARG A 473 -14.71 36.89 30.72
N GLY A 474 -13.93 37.38 29.76
CA GLY A 474 -13.75 38.83 29.51
C GLY A 474 -14.65 39.46 28.46
N ARG A 475 -15.61 38.74 27.86
CA ARG A 475 -16.52 39.32 26.86
C ARG A 475 -17.95 38.80 27.00
N ARG A 476 -18.79 39.63 27.64
CA ARG A 476 -20.24 39.73 27.42
C ARG A 476 -20.70 41.09 27.93
N PRO A 477 -21.81 41.58 27.38
CA PRO A 477 -21.96 42.26 26.09
C PRO A 477 -21.42 43.69 26.12
#